data_AF-A0A355TTY6-F1
#
_entry.id   AF-A0A355TTY6-F1
#
_cell.length_a   1.000
_cell.length_b   1.000
_cell.length_c   1.000
_cell.angle_alpha   90.00
_cell.angle_beta   90.00
_cell.angle_gamma   90.00
#
_symmetry.space_group_name_H-M   'P 1'
#
loop_
_entity.id
_entity.type
_entity.pdbx_description
1 polymer ?
#
loop_
_entity_poly.entity_id
_entity_poly.type
_entity_poly.pdbx_seq_one_letter_code
_entity_poly.pdbx_strand_id
1 'polypeptide(L)'
;MKKLIAITAVILFGCLFISSFSATQQTENMTEQTIIYNEKQASDKNEEDKQVYVIKAENGELVVYKKGVMDPFMNTGTLVKGLPKGDILRLEKGIEVIGKENLKKYLEDYCS
;
A
#
# COMPACT_ATOMS: atom_id res chain seq x y z
N MET A 1 6.47 37.10 -40.66
CA MET A 1 6.57 35.73 -41.22
C MET A 1 6.84 34.82 -40.04
N LYS A 2 5.79 34.22 -39.48
CA LYS A 2 5.33 32.86 -39.80
C LYS A 2 6.30 31.81 -39.22
N LYS A 3 5.81 31.07 -38.21
CA LYS A 3 6.26 29.73 -37.78
C LYS A 3 7.59 29.84 -37.02
N LEU A 4 7.67 29.64 -35.71
CA LEU A 4 7.53 28.32 -35.09
C LEU A 4 6.84 28.43 -33.73
N ILE A 5 5.59 28.00 -33.77
CA ILE A 5 4.79 27.54 -32.64
C ILE A 5 5.32 26.16 -32.22
N ALA A 6 5.30 25.94 -30.91
CA ALA A 6 5.26 24.63 -30.24
C ALA A 6 6.56 23.80 -30.21
N ILE A 7 6.67 22.98 -29.16
CA ILE A 7 7.68 21.92 -28.91
C ILE A 7 8.86 22.33 -28.01
N THR A 8 8.60 22.87 -26.82
CA THR A 8 9.45 22.56 -25.63
C THR A 8 8.76 22.86 -24.29
N ALA A 9 7.42 22.78 -24.23
CA ALA A 9 6.64 23.00 -23.01
C ALA A 9 6.32 21.70 -22.23
N VAL A 10 7.22 20.69 -22.23
CA VAL A 10 6.94 19.38 -21.58
C VAL A 10 8.06 18.85 -20.67
N ILE A 11 9.20 19.54 -20.50
CA ILE A 11 10.34 18.98 -19.76
C ILE A 11 10.89 19.95 -18.70
N LEU A 12 10.04 20.47 -17.81
CA LEU A 12 10.52 21.25 -16.64
C LEU A 12 9.49 21.31 -15.48
N PHE A 13 8.73 20.22 -15.29
CA PHE A 13 7.90 20.00 -14.09
C PHE A 13 8.41 18.84 -13.23
N GLY A 14 9.73 18.59 -13.27
CA GLY A 14 10.38 17.43 -12.63
C GLY A 14 11.63 17.77 -11.79
N CYS A 15 11.74 18.98 -11.24
CA CYS A 15 12.89 19.40 -10.42
C CYS A 15 12.51 20.36 -9.28
N LEU A 16 11.45 20.08 -8.50
CA LEU A 16 11.11 20.86 -7.30
C LEU A 16 11.18 20.08 -5.98
N PHE A 17 11.85 18.93 -5.94
CA PHE A 17 12.09 18.21 -4.69
C PHE A 17 13.53 17.69 -4.59
N ILE A 18 14.51 18.61 -4.59
CA ILE A 18 15.81 18.34 -3.97
C ILE A 18 16.26 19.61 -3.26
N SER A 19 15.97 19.72 -1.96
CA SER A 19 16.94 20.17 -0.95
C SER A 19 16.24 20.46 0.39
N SER A 20 16.24 19.47 1.26
CA SER A 20 16.45 19.70 2.71
C SER A 20 17.17 18.47 3.24
N PHE A 21 18.41 18.35 2.78
CA PHE A 21 19.44 17.56 3.42
C PHE A 21 19.73 18.21 4.78
N SER A 22 19.50 17.49 5.86
CA SER A 22 20.20 17.70 7.13
C SER A 22 20.29 16.35 7.84
N ALA A 23 21.54 15.91 7.98
CA ALA A 23 21.95 14.68 8.61
C ALA A 23 21.85 14.77 10.15
N THR A 24 21.51 13.64 10.76
CA THR A 24 22.03 13.15 12.05
C THR A 24 21.71 11.65 12.10
N GLN A 25 22.70 10.82 11.76
CA GLN A 25 23.54 10.05 12.69
C GLN A 25 22.81 8.87 13.32
N GLN A 26 23.46 7.72 13.19
CA GLN A 26 23.21 6.41 13.77
C GLN A 26 22.74 6.50 15.22
N THR A 27 21.94 5.52 15.68
CA THR A 27 22.32 4.57 16.75
C THR A 27 21.12 3.67 17.07
N GLU A 28 21.40 2.37 17.06
CA GLU A 28 20.59 1.27 17.58
C GLU A 28 19.90 1.64 18.89
N ASN A 29 18.58 1.48 19.00
CA ASN A 29 17.94 1.25 20.29
C ASN A 29 16.76 0.30 20.12
N MET A 30 17.02 -0.94 20.55
CA MET A 30 16.01 -1.88 21.00
C MET A 30 15.22 -1.18 22.11
N THR A 31 13.93 -0.94 21.93
CA THR A 31 13.06 -0.62 23.06
C THR A 31 11.64 -1.07 22.78
N GLU A 32 11.20 -1.98 23.64
CA GLU A 32 9.82 -2.28 23.96
C GLU A 32 8.98 -1.01 23.96
N GLN A 33 7.81 -1.05 23.31
CA GLN A 33 6.73 -0.14 23.66
C GLN A 33 5.40 -0.84 23.46
N THR A 34 4.92 -1.31 24.60
CA THR A 34 3.51 -1.40 24.97
C THR A 34 2.74 -0.19 24.43
N ILE A 35 1.80 -0.42 23.52
CA ILE A 35 0.74 0.55 23.25
C ILE A 35 -0.59 -0.08 23.64
N ILE A 36 -1.13 0.52 24.70
CA ILE A 36 -2.42 0.32 25.30
C ILE A 36 -3.51 0.50 24.24
N TYR A 37 -4.18 -0.59 23.86
CA TYR A 37 -5.44 -0.50 23.12
C TYR A 37 -6.58 -0.29 24.12
N ASN A 38 -6.86 0.97 24.45
CA ASN A 38 -8.13 1.34 25.05
C ASN A 38 -8.95 2.19 24.07
N GLU A 39 -10.20 1.74 23.93
CA GLU A 39 -11.40 2.49 23.54
C GLU A 39 -11.39 3.28 22.23
N LYS A 40 -11.95 2.66 21.19
CA LYS A 40 -12.91 3.33 20.27
C LYS A 40 -13.82 2.34 19.53
N GLN A 41 -14.38 1.36 20.23
CA GLN A 41 -15.41 0.48 19.66
C GLN A 41 -16.81 1.11 19.80
N ALA A 42 -17.12 2.10 18.97
CA ALA A 42 -18.53 2.48 18.73
C ALA A 42 -18.77 3.35 17.48
N SER A 43 -17.74 4.03 16.93
CA SER A 43 -17.95 5.01 15.84
C SER A 43 -17.57 4.52 14.43
N ASP A 44 -16.95 3.34 14.28
CA ASP A 44 -16.09 3.04 13.12
C ASP A 44 -16.68 2.05 12.09
N LYS A 45 -17.83 1.43 12.36
CA LYS A 45 -18.37 0.41 11.42
C LYS A 45 -18.67 1.00 10.02
N ASN A 46 -19.16 2.24 9.96
CA ASN A 46 -19.49 2.89 8.70
C ASN A 46 -18.27 3.27 7.85
N GLU A 47 -17.10 3.49 8.46
CA GLU A 47 -15.86 3.83 7.74
C GLU A 47 -15.11 2.57 7.32
N GLU A 48 -15.03 1.55 8.19
CA GLU A 48 -14.43 0.25 7.83
C GLU A 48 -15.15 -0.45 6.68
N ASP A 49 -16.47 -0.29 6.57
CA ASP A 49 -17.28 -0.88 5.48
C ASP A 49 -17.07 -0.19 4.12
N LYS A 50 -16.57 1.05 4.12
CA LYS A 50 -16.30 1.83 2.90
C LYS A 50 -14.81 1.89 2.54
N GLN A 51 -13.94 1.47 3.46
CA GLN A 51 -12.50 1.45 3.22
C GLN A 51 -12.16 0.54 2.03
N VAL A 52 -11.39 1.07 1.08
CA VAL A 52 -10.85 0.28 -0.03
C VAL A 52 -9.47 -0.23 0.36
N TYR A 53 -9.28 -1.53 0.27
CA TYR A 53 -8.03 -2.24 0.45
C TYR A 53 -7.49 -2.67 -0.90
N VAL A 54 -6.17 -2.81 -1.00
CA VAL A 54 -5.49 -3.35 -2.19
C VAL A 54 -4.68 -4.55 -1.76
N ILE A 55 -5.02 -5.73 -2.27
CA ILE A 55 -4.27 -6.97 -2.06
C ILE A 55 -3.34 -7.15 -3.25
N LYS A 56 -2.03 -7.25 -3.01
CA LYS A 56 -1.06 -7.48 -4.08
C LYS A 56 0.05 -8.44 -3.68
N ALA A 57 0.71 -9.00 -4.69
CA ALA A 57 1.96 -9.75 -4.52
C ALA A 57 3.14 -8.77 -4.47
N GLU A 58 3.98 -8.86 -3.45
CA GLU A 58 5.18 -8.05 -3.32
C GLU A 58 6.29 -8.86 -2.66
N ASN A 59 7.48 -8.85 -3.25
CA ASN A 59 8.62 -9.67 -2.80
C ASN A 59 8.29 -11.18 -2.65
N GLY A 60 7.31 -11.68 -3.41
CA GLY A 60 6.88 -13.07 -3.34
C GLY A 60 5.89 -13.39 -2.21
N GLU A 61 5.42 -12.37 -1.49
CA GLU A 61 4.45 -12.48 -0.40
C GLU A 61 3.17 -11.71 -0.71
N LEU A 62 2.08 -12.10 -0.05
CA LEU A 62 0.80 -11.40 -0.15
C LEU A 62 0.75 -10.26 0.88
N VAL A 63 0.59 -9.04 0.37
CA VAL A 63 0.61 -7.80 1.16
C VAL A 63 -0.67 -7.01 0.90
N VAL A 64 -1.22 -6.45 1.97
CA VAL A 64 -2.46 -5.67 1.96
C VAL A 64 -2.14 -4.21 2.27
N TYR A 65 -2.72 -3.32 1.49
CA TYR A 65 -2.62 -1.87 1.63
C TYR A 65 -4.00 -1.26 1.84
N LYS A 66 -4.05 -0.09 2.48
CA LYS A 66 -5.20 0.82 2.34
C LYS A 66 -4.98 1.68 1.10
N LYS A 67 -6.03 1.85 0.29
CA LYS A 67 -5.93 2.66 -0.94
C LYS A 67 -5.48 4.09 -0.61
N GLY A 68 -4.42 4.56 -1.28
CA GLY A 68 -3.82 5.87 -1.06
C GLY A 68 -2.76 5.93 0.05
N VAL A 69 -2.53 4.83 0.77
CA VAL A 69 -1.46 4.71 1.78
C VAL A 69 -0.29 3.93 1.18
N MET A 70 0.92 4.46 1.33
CA MET A 70 2.13 3.83 0.79
C MET A 70 2.65 2.70 1.67
N ASP A 71 2.45 2.80 2.98
CA ASP A 71 2.90 1.78 3.92
C ASP A 71 1.93 0.58 3.92
N PRO A 72 2.47 -0.67 4.03
CA PRO A 72 1.64 -1.85 4.17
C PRO A 72 0.71 -1.74 5.36
N PHE A 73 -0.56 -2.05 5.14
CA PHE A 73 -1.52 -2.23 6.23
C PHE A 73 -1.27 -3.56 6.96
N MET A 74 -0.95 -4.60 6.20
CA MET A 74 -0.65 -5.94 6.73
C MET A 74 0.20 -6.71 5.72
N ASN A 75 1.20 -7.46 6.20
CA ASN A 75 1.83 -8.54 5.45
C ASN A 75 1.32 -9.87 6.01
N THR A 76 0.83 -10.77 5.16
CA THR A 76 0.28 -12.06 5.63
C THR A 76 1.35 -13.14 5.81
N GLY A 77 2.55 -12.95 5.28
CA GLY A 77 3.61 -13.98 5.23
C GLY A 77 3.29 -15.14 4.28
N THR A 78 2.19 -15.06 3.53
CA THR A 78 1.77 -16.10 2.58
C THR A 78 2.58 -15.99 1.31
N LEU A 79 3.29 -17.05 0.93
CA LEU A 79 4.07 -17.09 -0.29
C LEU A 79 3.18 -17.28 -1.52
N VAL A 80 3.22 -16.33 -2.46
CA VAL A 80 2.37 -16.37 -3.67
C VAL A 80 2.80 -17.43 -4.68
N LYS A 81 4.02 -17.98 -4.55
CA LYS A 81 4.58 -18.99 -5.48
C LYS A 81 3.75 -20.29 -5.56
N GLY A 82 2.97 -20.58 -4.51
CA GLY A 82 2.11 -21.76 -4.44
C GLY A 82 0.73 -21.56 -5.07
N LEU A 83 0.38 -20.33 -5.43
CA LEU A 83 -0.94 -20.00 -5.96
C LEU A 83 -1.06 -20.35 -7.45
N PRO A 84 -2.28 -20.56 -7.96
CA PRO A 84 -2.51 -20.68 -9.39
C PRO A 84 -1.96 -19.48 -10.16
N LYS A 85 -1.36 -19.72 -11.34
CA LYS A 85 -0.75 -18.65 -12.16
C LYS A 85 -1.72 -17.49 -12.44
N GLY A 86 -3.00 -17.80 -12.64
CA GLY A 86 -4.02 -16.78 -12.86
C GLY A 86 -4.18 -15.84 -11.67
N ASP A 87 -4.11 -16.37 -10.45
CA ASP A 87 -4.24 -15.58 -9.22
C ASP A 87 -2.99 -14.74 -8.96
N ILE A 88 -1.81 -15.29 -9.22
CA ILE A 88 -0.55 -14.53 -9.15
C ILE A 88 -0.63 -13.30 -10.06
N LEU A 89 -1.06 -13.47 -11.32
CA LEU A 89 -1.21 -12.36 -12.27
C LEU A 89 -2.24 -11.31 -11.83
N ARG A 90 -3.28 -11.71 -11.08
CA ARG A 90 -4.27 -10.78 -10.51
C ARG A 90 -3.70 -10.03 -9.32
N LEU A 91 -2.96 -10.71 -8.45
CA LEU A 91 -2.28 -10.14 -7.30
C LEU A 91 -1.17 -9.17 -7.73
N GLU A 92 -0.42 -9.45 -8.80
CA GLU A 92 0.59 -8.51 -9.35
C GLU A 92 -0.04 -7.20 -9.83
N LYS A 93 -1.28 -7.23 -10.33
CA LYS A 93 -2.03 -6.04 -10.74
C LYS A 93 -2.61 -5.25 -9.56
N GLY A 94 -2.71 -5.89 -8.40
CA GLY A 94 -3.45 -5.37 -7.25
C GLY A 94 -4.96 -5.60 -7.40
N ILE A 95 -5.55 -6.22 -6.39
CA ILE A 95 -6.98 -6.47 -6.29
C ILE A 95 -7.56 -5.46 -5.31
N GLU A 96 -8.43 -4.58 -5.80
CA GLU A 96 -9.16 -3.66 -4.94
C GLU A 96 -10.34 -4.37 -4.28
N VAL A 97 -10.46 -4.25 -2.97
CA VAL A 97 -11.51 -4.87 -2.17
C VAL A 97 -12.12 -3.82 -1.26
N ILE A 98 -13.44 -3.67 -1.31
CA ILE A 98 -14.16 -2.70 -0.49
C ILE A 98 -14.66 -3.40 0.78
N GLY A 99 -14.32 -2.83 1.92
CA GLY A 99 -14.79 -3.28 3.22
C GLY A 99 -13.96 -4.42 3.80
N LYS A 100 -13.88 -4.43 5.13
CA LYS A 100 -13.09 -5.39 5.90
C LYS A 100 -13.63 -6.82 5.82
N GLU A 101 -14.94 -6.99 5.69
CA GLU A 101 -15.56 -8.33 5.53
C GLU A 101 -15.16 -8.98 4.21
N ASN A 102 -15.19 -8.24 3.10
CA ASN A 102 -14.76 -8.78 1.81
C ASN A 102 -13.26 -9.05 1.81
N LEU A 103 -12.46 -8.15 2.40
CA LEU A 103 -11.02 -8.38 2.56
C LEU A 103 -10.77 -9.73 3.25
N LYS A 104 -11.46 -10.00 4.35
CA LYS A 104 -11.33 -11.27 5.07
C LYS A 104 -11.61 -12.48 4.17
N LYS A 105 -12.67 -12.45 3.36
CA LYS A 105 -13.02 -13.54 2.42
C LYS A 105 -11.90 -13.80 1.41
N TYR A 106 -11.30 -12.75 0.85
CA TYR A 106 -10.15 -12.91 -0.07
C TYR A 106 -8.92 -13.48 0.64
N LEU A 107 -8.65 -13.04 1.87
CA LEU A 107 -7.51 -13.56 2.63
C LEU A 107 -7.72 -15.03 3.04
N GLU A 108 -8.93 -15.44 3.37
CA GLU A 108 -9.25 -16.85 3.64
C GLU A 108 -8.98 -17.73 2.40
N ASP A 109 -9.31 -17.24 1.20
CA ASP A 109 -9.06 -17.99 -0.05
C ASP A 109 -7.57 -18.12 -0.36
N TYR A 110 -6.79 -17.04 -0.21
CA TYR A 110 -5.36 -17.06 -0.56
C TYR A 110 -4.43 -17.62 0.52
N CYS A 111 -4.83 -17.59 1.80
CA CYS A 111 -3.98 -17.98 2.92
C CYS A 111 -4.33 -19.35 3.51
N SER A 112 -5.20 -20.13 2.86
CA SER A 112 -5.55 -21.50 3.26
C SER A 112 -4.45 -22.53 2.96
#